data_AF-A0A2G2G6R6-F1
#
_entry.id   AF-A0A2G2G6R6-F1
#
_cell.length_a   1.000
_cell.length_b   1.000
_cell.length_c   1.000
_cell.angle_alpha   90.00
_cell.angle_beta   90.00
_cell.angle_gamma   90.00
#
_symmetry.space_group_name_H-M   'P 1'
#
loop_
_entity.id
_entity.type
_entity.pdbx_description
1 polymer ?
#
loop_
_entity_poly.entity_id
_entity_poly.type
_entity_poly.pdbx_seq_one_letter_code
_entity_poly.pdbx_strand_id
1 'polypeptide(L)'
;MGKKIDWIFIKSEYEETPKSVRLIASENGISHTYINKKSKAENWKKFESDSTIDTAAIYKKYKIGKVAIRKVQEVVEMLGNNYSPLFEPTILMFANNYELYLDMKTQLDKVGVLRTTSKGTRIMSEEYKALAYIEKRLSELGIELGFTTAAAKKLGLVKSEDKTQSTVFDLNDKVVKCAIDV
;
A
#
# COMPACT_ATOMS: atom_id res chain seq x y z
N MET A 1 -3.20 5.55 -37.17
CA MET A 1 -4.37 5.87 -36.32
C MET A 1 -3.85 6.39 -34.99
N GLY A 2 -4.11 7.66 -34.66
CA GLY A 2 -3.66 8.22 -33.37
C GLY A 2 -4.44 7.56 -32.23
N LYS A 3 -3.77 7.01 -31.21
CA LYS A 3 -4.43 6.57 -29.98
C LYS A 3 -5.19 7.78 -29.40
N LYS A 4 -6.50 7.64 -29.23
CA LYS A 4 -7.32 8.64 -28.56
C LYS A 4 -6.85 8.71 -27.10
N ILE A 5 -6.38 9.88 -26.67
CA ILE A 5 -5.90 10.07 -25.30
C ILE A 5 -7.11 10.03 -24.36
N ASP A 6 -7.07 9.13 -23.37
CA ASP A 6 -8.10 9.04 -22.33
C ASP A 6 -7.80 10.05 -21.22
N TRP A 7 -8.37 11.24 -21.38
CA TRP A 7 -8.16 12.33 -20.44
C TRP A 7 -8.90 12.16 -19.12
N ILE A 8 -9.95 11.32 -19.07
CA ILE A 8 -10.70 11.06 -17.83
C ILE A 8 -9.82 10.20 -16.93
N PHE A 9 -9.24 9.13 -17.49
CA PHE A 9 -8.30 8.27 -16.77
C PHE A 9 -7.04 9.01 -16.32
N ILE A 10 -6.45 9.85 -17.18
CA ILE A 10 -5.26 10.64 -16.81
C ILE A 10 -5.56 11.64 -15.68
N LYS A 11 -6.79 12.20 -15.65
CA LYS A 11 -7.22 13.10 -14.59
C LYS A 11 -7.37 12.37 -13.26
N SER A 12 -8.05 11.22 -13.22
CA SER A 12 -8.15 10.42 -12.00
C SER A 12 -6.77 10.00 -11.48
N GLU A 13 -5.87 9.57 -12.37
CA GLU A 13 -4.49 9.25 -12.02
C GLU A 13 -3.74 10.49 -11.47
N TYR A 14 -4.02 11.68 -11.96
CA TYR A 14 -3.38 12.92 -11.51
C TYR A 14 -3.88 13.38 -10.13
N GLU A 15 -5.19 13.35 -9.92
CA GLU A 15 -5.86 13.91 -8.73
C GLU A 15 -5.98 12.92 -7.58
N GLU A 16 -6.05 11.62 -7.88
CA GLU A 16 -6.37 10.58 -6.90
C GLU A 16 -5.18 9.65 -6.58
N THR A 17 -4.09 9.72 -7.36
CA THR A 17 -2.91 8.85 -7.17
C THR A 17 -1.63 9.64 -6.89
N PRO A 18 -0.67 9.04 -6.16
CA PRO A 18 0.62 9.67 -5.88
C PRO A 18 1.57 9.66 -7.10
N LYS A 19 1.13 9.15 -8.26
CA LYS A 19 1.98 9.04 -9.44
C LYS A 19 2.48 10.43 -9.88
N SER A 20 3.77 10.50 -10.22
CA SER A 20 4.34 11.71 -10.79
C SER A 20 3.76 11.95 -12.18
N VAL A 21 3.66 13.22 -12.59
CA VAL A 21 3.16 13.58 -13.93
C VAL A 21 3.97 12.89 -15.03
N ARG A 22 5.28 12.68 -14.81
CA ARG A 22 6.15 11.95 -15.75
C ARG A 22 5.80 10.47 -15.87
N LEU A 23 5.42 9.84 -14.76
CA LEU A 23 5.00 8.44 -14.77
C LEU A 23 3.66 8.27 -15.49
N ILE A 24 2.67 9.11 -15.15
CA ILE A 24 1.36 9.12 -15.82
C ILE A 24 1.53 9.36 -17.33
N ALA A 25 2.41 10.28 -17.71
CA ALA A 25 2.75 10.58 -19.09
C ALA A 25 3.37 9.38 -19.83
N SER A 26 4.32 8.70 -19.19
CA SER A 26 4.97 7.50 -19.75
C SER A 26 4.00 6.35 -19.96
N GLU A 27 3.12 6.07 -18.98
CA GLU A 27 2.14 4.98 -19.05
C GLU A 27 1.08 5.22 -20.13
N ASN A 28 0.73 6.49 -20.36
CA ASN A 28 -0.27 6.88 -21.35
C ASN A 28 0.34 7.24 -22.72
N GLY A 29 1.66 7.16 -22.88
CA GLY A 29 2.35 7.47 -24.14
C GLY A 29 2.20 8.92 -24.59
N ILE A 30 2.12 9.86 -23.65
CA ILE A 30 1.97 11.30 -23.93
C ILE A 30 3.09 12.12 -23.27
N SER A 31 3.27 13.36 -23.70
CA SER A 31 4.23 14.26 -23.06
C SER A 31 3.68 14.77 -21.73
N HIS A 32 4.52 14.75 -20.67
CA HIS A 32 4.18 15.33 -19.37
C HIS A 32 3.82 16.83 -19.47
N THR A 33 4.38 17.54 -20.45
CA THR A 33 4.04 18.95 -20.75
C THR A 33 2.58 19.10 -21.17
N TYR A 34 2.03 18.10 -21.86
CA TYR A 34 0.64 18.09 -22.30
C TYR A 34 -0.32 17.93 -21.13
N ILE A 35 0.02 17.06 -20.17
CA ILE A 35 -0.73 16.92 -18.91
C ILE A 35 -0.68 18.24 -18.13
N ASN A 36 0.49 18.86 -17.96
CA ASN A 36 0.64 20.12 -17.23
C ASN A 36 -0.13 21.30 -17.85
N LYS A 37 -0.21 21.37 -19.18
CA LYS A 37 -1.02 22.40 -19.86
C LYS A 37 -2.51 22.19 -19.59
N LYS A 38 -2.95 20.92 -19.67
CA LYS A 38 -4.37 20.57 -19.49
C LYS A 38 -4.82 20.70 -18.05
N SER A 39 -4.00 20.27 -17.09
CA SER A 39 -4.30 20.42 -15.65
C SER A 39 -4.45 21.88 -15.24
N LYS A 40 -3.65 22.80 -15.82
CA LYS A 40 -3.80 24.25 -15.62
C LYS A 40 -5.06 24.82 -16.28
N ALA A 41 -5.36 24.40 -17.51
CA ALA A 41 -6.53 24.89 -18.24
C ALA A 41 -7.86 24.46 -17.58
N GLU A 42 -7.87 23.28 -16.96
CA GLU A 42 -9.06 22.68 -16.34
C GLU A 42 -9.03 22.70 -14.81
N ASN A 43 -8.06 23.40 -14.20
CA ASN A 43 -7.89 23.55 -12.76
C ASN A 43 -7.89 22.22 -11.98
N TRP A 44 -7.14 21.23 -12.46
CA TRP A 44 -7.01 19.95 -11.76
C TRP A 44 -6.22 20.13 -10.46
N LYS A 45 -6.69 19.51 -9.38
CA LYS A 45 -6.00 19.55 -8.08
C LYS A 45 -5.05 18.38 -7.99
N LYS A 46 -3.74 18.64 -7.92
CA LYS A 46 -2.78 17.54 -7.74
C LYS A 46 -3.09 16.89 -6.39
N PHE A 47 -2.98 15.57 -6.35
CA PHE A 47 -3.00 14.84 -5.09
C PHE A 47 -1.94 15.43 -4.13
N GLU A 48 -2.39 16.19 -3.13
CA GLU A 48 -1.61 16.72 -2.03
C GLU A 48 -2.05 15.97 -0.78
N SER A 49 -1.10 15.31 -0.10
CA SER A 49 -1.39 14.63 1.15
C SER A 49 -1.51 15.67 2.25
N ASP A 50 -2.73 16.11 2.54
CA ASP A 50 -3.02 16.88 3.76
C ASP A 50 -2.70 16.00 4.98
N SER A 51 -1.82 16.51 5.84
CA SER A 51 -1.18 15.69 6.84
C SER A 51 -0.76 16.56 8.02
N THR A 52 -1.49 16.47 9.12
CA THR A 52 -1.25 17.13 10.43
C THR A 52 -0.08 16.53 11.22
N ILE A 53 0.57 15.50 10.69
CA ILE A 53 1.81 14.92 11.25
C ILE A 53 2.99 15.64 10.58
N ASP A 54 4.05 15.97 11.35
CA ASP A 54 5.30 16.51 10.80
C ASP A 54 6.01 15.43 9.95
N THR A 55 5.51 15.29 8.73
CA THR A 55 5.98 14.32 7.74
C THR A 55 7.41 14.61 7.31
N ALA A 56 7.86 15.86 7.41
CA ALA A 56 9.24 16.22 7.13
C ALA A 56 10.19 15.64 8.18
N ALA A 57 9.81 15.64 9.47
CA ALA A 57 10.61 15.01 10.53
C ALA A 57 10.68 13.48 10.39
N ILE A 58 9.56 12.81 10.05
CA ILE A 58 9.52 11.36 9.82
C ILE A 58 10.35 10.97 8.58
N TYR A 59 10.20 11.71 7.48
CA TYR A 59 10.95 11.50 6.23
C TYR A 59 12.46 11.62 6.46
N LYS A 60 12.89 12.65 7.19
CA LYS A 60 14.30 12.96 7.44
C LYS A 60 14.97 11.98 8.40
N LYS A 61 14.22 11.45 9.39
CA LYS A 61 14.76 10.53 10.41
C LYS A 61 14.75 9.06 9.98
N TYR A 62 13.78 8.64 9.17
CA TYR A 62 13.57 7.21 8.87
C TYR A 62 13.61 6.85 7.36
N LYS A 63 13.83 7.83 6.46
CA LYS A 63 13.82 7.63 4.98
C LYS A 63 12.57 6.89 4.49
N ILE A 64 11.43 7.24 5.05
CA ILE A 64 10.13 6.61 4.77
C ILE A 64 9.52 7.24 3.52
N GLY A 65 8.98 6.45 2.60
CA GLY A 65 8.36 6.96 1.39
C GLY A 65 6.97 7.58 1.66
N LYS A 66 6.41 8.25 0.65
CA LYS A 66 5.15 8.99 0.80
C LYS A 66 3.97 8.07 1.11
N VAL A 67 4.00 6.83 0.60
CA VAL A 67 2.91 5.87 0.84
C VAL A 67 2.93 5.40 2.28
N ALA A 68 4.11 5.08 2.82
CA ALA A 68 4.23 4.68 4.21
C ALA A 68 3.82 5.82 5.16
N ILE A 69 4.20 7.07 4.88
CA ILE A 69 3.73 8.22 5.68
C ILE A 69 2.20 8.29 5.76
N ARG A 70 1.50 8.18 4.63
CA ARG A 70 0.04 8.17 4.61
C ARG A 70 -0.51 6.97 5.38
N LYS A 71 0.11 5.80 5.23
CA LYS A 71 -0.32 4.62 5.95
C LYS A 71 -0.17 4.78 7.47
N VAL A 72 0.88 5.46 7.95
CA VAL A 72 1.00 5.84 9.37
C VAL A 72 -0.22 6.67 9.80
N GLN A 73 -0.61 7.67 9.01
CA GLN A 73 -1.77 8.52 9.32
C GLN A 73 -3.07 7.73 9.38
N GLU A 74 -3.35 6.93 8.36
CA GLU A 74 -4.53 6.07 8.30
C GLU A 74 -4.60 5.15 9.52
N VAL A 75 -3.46 4.57 9.92
CA VAL A 75 -3.37 3.69 11.10
C VAL A 75 -3.60 4.46 12.40
N VAL A 76 -3.00 5.63 12.57
CA VAL A 76 -3.19 6.47 13.76
C VAL A 76 -4.64 6.93 13.86
N GLU A 77 -5.26 7.34 12.76
CA GLU A 77 -6.68 7.70 12.69
C GLU A 77 -7.59 6.52 13.04
N MET A 78 -7.32 5.31 12.51
CA MET A 78 -8.06 4.10 12.87
C MET A 78 -7.94 3.73 14.34
N LEU A 79 -6.76 3.92 14.94
CA LEU A 79 -6.55 3.66 16.36
C LEU A 79 -7.27 4.70 17.23
N GLY A 80 -7.37 5.95 16.77
CA GLY A 80 -8.11 7.02 17.43
C GLY A 80 -7.72 7.17 18.90
N ASN A 81 -8.69 7.03 19.81
CA ASN A 81 -8.47 7.13 21.25
C ASN A 81 -7.59 6.00 21.84
N ASN A 82 -7.38 4.92 21.10
CA ASN A 82 -6.53 3.81 21.51
C ASN A 82 -5.09 3.97 21.02
N TYR A 83 -4.78 5.07 20.32
CA TYR A 83 -3.40 5.37 19.96
C TYR A 83 -2.54 5.53 21.22
N SER A 84 -1.37 4.89 21.18
CA SER A 84 -0.33 5.05 22.18
C SER A 84 1.00 5.21 21.45
N PRO A 85 1.90 6.10 21.92
CA PRO A 85 3.27 6.19 21.39
C PRO A 85 4.02 4.84 21.41
N LEU A 86 3.60 3.89 22.27
CA LEU A 86 4.16 2.54 22.29
C LEU A 86 3.92 1.76 20.98
N PHE A 87 2.90 2.13 20.19
CA PHE A 87 2.61 1.51 18.91
C PHE A 87 3.42 2.12 17.75
N GLU A 88 4.08 3.27 17.94
CA GLU A 88 4.80 3.97 16.87
C GLU A 88 5.77 3.08 16.08
N PRO A 89 6.60 2.21 16.72
CA PRO A 89 7.48 1.32 15.97
C PRO A 89 6.72 0.33 15.09
N THR A 90 5.64 -0.27 15.61
CA THR A 90 4.81 -1.24 14.89
C THR A 90 4.06 -0.58 13.75
N ILE A 91 3.52 0.64 13.96
CA ILE A 91 2.84 1.43 12.94
C ILE A 91 3.81 1.80 11.81
N LEU A 92 5.02 2.25 12.14
CA LEU A 92 6.05 2.58 11.16
C LEU A 92 6.50 1.34 10.38
N MET A 93 6.69 0.21 11.04
CA MET A 93 7.02 -1.06 10.38
C MET A 93 5.91 -1.51 9.45
N PHE A 94 4.65 -1.43 9.87
CA PHE A 94 3.49 -1.81 9.06
C PHE A 94 3.41 -0.93 7.81
N ALA A 95 3.52 0.38 7.98
CA ALA A 95 3.50 1.34 6.91
C ALA A 95 4.62 1.12 5.88
N ASN A 96 5.85 0.87 6.33
CA ASN A 96 6.98 0.57 5.46
C ASN A 96 6.80 -0.74 4.69
N ASN A 97 6.32 -1.80 5.35
CA ASN A 97 6.04 -3.06 4.67
C ASN A 97 4.89 -2.91 3.66
N TYR A 98 3.94 -2.01 3.91
CA TYR A 98 2.85 -1.73 2.98
C TYR A 98 3.34 -1.04 1.72
N GLU A 99 4.27 -0.09 1.83
CA GLU A 99 4.89 0.53 0.65
C GLU A 99 5.71 -0.49 -0.16
N LEU A 100 6.54 -1.29 0.53
CA LEU A 100 7.31 -2.37 -0.12
C LEU A 100 6.41 -3.40 -0.82
N TYR A 101 5.24 -3.69 -0.24
CA TYR A 101 4.24 -4.56 -0.84
C TYR A 101 3.76 -4.06 -2.19
N LEU A 102 3.41 -2.77 -2.29
CA LEU A 102 2.95 -2.16 -3.53
C LEU A 102 4.06 -2.15 -4.60
N ASP A 103 5.28 -1.82 -4.19
CA ASP A 103 6.44 -1.84 -5.08
C ASP A 103 6.71 -3.25 -5.61
N MET A 104 6.67 -4.26 -4.74
CA MET A 104 6.94 -5.64 -5.13
C MET A 104 5.82 -6.23 -6.01
N LYS A 105 4.55 -5.85 -5.78
CA LYS A 105 3.44 -6.18 -6.70
C LYS A 105 3.70 -5.62 -8.09
N THR A 106 4.11 -4.36 -8.17
CA THR A 106 4.42 -3.70 -9.45
C THR A 106 5.59 -4.37 -10.17
N GLN A 107 6.59 -4.89 -9.44
CA GLN A 107 7.68 -5.66 -10.03
C GLN A 107 7.24 -7.04 -10.47
N LEU A 108 6.43 -7.72 -9.66
CA LEU A 108 5.89 -9.04 -9.97
C LEU A 108 5.03 -9.01 -11.23
N ASP A 109 4.22 -7.96 -11.44
CA ASP A 109 3.41 -7.79 -12.65
C ASP A 109 4.27 -7.68 -13.92
N LYS A 110 5.52 -7.21 -13.80
CA LYS A 110 6.47 -7.10 -14.93
C LYS A 110 7.19 -8.41 -15.21
N VAL A 111 7.63 -9.10 -14.16
CA VAL A 111 8.48 -10.31 -14.27
C VAL A 111 7.64 -11.58 -14.40
N GLY A 112 6.42 -11.57 -13.86
CA GLY A 112 5.56 -12.73 -13.72
C GLY A 112 5.90 -13.61 -12.52
N VAL A 113 4.96 -14.47 -12.16
CA VAL A 113 5.06 -15.39 -11.00
C VAL A 113 6.07 -16.52 -11.24
N LEU A 114 6.19 -16.97 -12.49
CA LEU A 114 7.06 -18.06 -12.87
C LEU A 114 8.16 -17.57 -13.79
N ARG A 115 9.40 -17.95 -13.50
CA ARG A 115 10.54 -17.75 -14.39
C ARG A 115 11.09 -19.09 -14.85
N THR A 116 11.57 -19.14 -16.09
CA THR A 116 12.25 -20.31 -16.63
C THR A 116 13.75 -20.14 -16.39
N THR A 117 14.38 -21.12 -15.74
CA THR A 117 15.84 -21.12 -15.55
C THR A 117 16.56 -21.37 -16.87
N SER A 118 17.87 -21.12 -16.92
CA SER A 118 18.71 -21.46 -18.07
C SER A 118 18.71 -22.96 -18.42
N LYS A 119 18.26 -23.82 -17.50
CA LYS A 119 18.10 -25.27 -17.69
C LYS A 119 16.67 -25.69 -18.10
N GLY A 120 15.78 -24.73 -18.37
CA GLY A 120 14.39 -24.98 -18.80
C GLY A 120 13.40 -25.27 -17.66
N THR A 121 13.84 -25.32 -16.41
CA THR A 121 12.95 -25.56 -15.25
C THR A 121 12.15 -24.31 -14.93
N ARG A 122 10.84 -24.44 -14.73
CA ARG A 122 9.98 -23.34 -14.24
C ARG A 122 10.07 -23.29 -12.72
N ILE A 123 10.47 -22.14 -12.18
CA ILE A 123 10.55 -21.88 -10.74
C ILE A 123 9.80 -20.59 -10.40
N MET A 124 9.37 -20.43 -9.15
CA MET A 124 8.81 -19.17 -8.68
C MET A 124 9.86 -18.05 -8.77
N SER A 125 9.42 -16.87 -9.20
CA SER A 125 10.25 -15.68 -9.22
C SER A 125 10.66 -15.26 -7.80
N GLU A 126 11.81 -14.60 -7.67
CA GLU A 126 12.26 -14.12 -6.36
C GLU A 126 11.36 -12.99 -5.85
N GLU A 127 10.80 -12.23 -6.78
CA GLU A 127 9.80 -11.19 -6.57
C GLU A 127 8.53 -11.76 -5.93
N TYR A 128 8.06 -12.93 -6.40
CA TYR A 128 6.91 -13.61 -5.78
C TYR A 128 7.21 -14.05 -4.35
N LYS A 129 8.40 -14.63 -4.12
CA LYS A 129 8.81 -15.06 -2.77
C LYS A 129 8.94 -13.88 -1.81
N ALA A 130 9.53 -12.79 -2.28
CA ALA A 130 9.64 -11.54 -1.53
C ALA A 130 8.26 -10.96 -1.21
N LEU A 131 7.34 -10.97 -2.19
CA LEU A 131 5.96 -10.50 -1.99
C LEU A 131 5.24 -11.33 -0.91
N ALA A 132 5.32 -12.67 -0.98
CA ALA A 132 4.70 -13.56 0.00
C ALA A 132 5.26 -13.33 1.42
N TYR A 133 6.56 -13.08 1.55
CA TYR A 133 7.18 -12.72 2.82
C TYR A 133 6.62 -11.40 3.38
N ILE A 134 6.51 -10.38 2.53
CA ILE A 134 5.97 -9.07 2.92
C ILE A 134 4.49 -9.19 3.31
N GLU A 135 3.68 -9.96 2.57
CA GLU A 135 2.27 -10.20 2.89
C GLU A 135 2.09 -10.87 4.26
N LYS A 136 2.94 -11.86 4.57
CA LYS A 136 2.97 -12.49 5.89
C LYS A 136 3.31 -11.46 6.97
N ARG A 137 4.35 -10.65 6.76
CA ARG A 137 4.77 -9.66 7.75
C ARG A 137 3.72 -8.58 8.00
N LEU A 138 3.05 -8.12 6.94
CA LEU A 138 1.92 -7.21 7.04
C LEU A 138 0.78 -7.78 7.87
N SER A 139 0.50 -9.08 7.72
CA SER A 139 -0.55 -9.75 8.48
C SER A 139 -0.20 -9.84 9.96
N GLU A 140 1.03 -10.24 10.29
CA GLU A 140 1.52 -10.29 11.67
C GLU A 140 1.44 -8.92 12.35
N LEU A 141 1.95 -7.88 11.69
CA LEU A 141 1.90 -6.50 12.21
C LEU A 141 0.45 -5.98 12.31
N GLY A 142 -0.42 -6.33 11.37
CA GLY A 142 -1.84 -5.97 11.44
C GLY A 142 -2.57 -6.63 12.62
N ILE A 143 -2.21 -7.86 12.97
CA ILE A 143 -2.69 -8.54 14.18
C ILE A 143 -2.19 -7.82 15.44
N GLU A 144 -0.90 -7.46 15.50
CA GLU A 144 -0.33 -6.71 16.63
C GLU A 144 -1.01 -5.35 16.83
N LEU A 145 -1.39 -4.67 15.74
CA LEU A 145 -2.12 -3.40 15.76
C LEU A 145 -3.62 -3.53 16.02
N GLY A 146 -4.14 -4.76 16.11
CA GLY A 146 -5.56 -4.98 16.39
C GLY A 146 -6.49 -4.81 15.19
N PHE A 147 -6.00 -4.96 13.96
CA PHE A 147 -6.83 -4.83 12.76
C PHE A 147 -7.70 -6.06 12.45
N THR A 148 -7.45 -7.19 13.12
CA THR A 148 -8.38 -8.33 13.10
C THR A 148 -9.44 -8.17 14.18
N THR A 149 -10.63 -8.71 13.95
CA THR A 149 -11.72 -8.68 14.94
C THR A 149 -11.29 -9.34 16.25
N ALA A 150 -10.53 -10.44 16.15
CA ALA A 150 -10.03 -11.17 17.31
C ALA A 150 -8.97 -10.37 18.10
N ALA A 151 -8.01 -9.75 17.40
CA ALA A 151 -6.98 -8.95 18.06
C ALA A 151 -7.57 -7.66 18.64
N ALA A 152 -8.49 -7.01 17.94
CA ALA A 152 -9.21 -5.83 18.42
C ALA A 152 -9.94 -6.13 19.74
N LYS A 153 -10.62 -7.27 19.84
CA LYS A 153 -11.27 -7.73 21.08
C LYS A 153 -10.26 -8.01 22.18
N LYS A 154 -9.14 -8.68 21.87
CA LYS A 154 -8.07 -8.98 22.85
C LYS A 154 -7.41 -7.71 23.40
N LEU A 155 -7.27 -6.69 22.56
CA LEU A 155 -6.70 -5.40 22.92
C LEU A 155 -7.72 -4.43 23.53
N GLY A 156 -8.99 -4.85 23.67
CA GLY A 156 -10.06 -4.01 24.22
C GLY A 156 -10.49 -2.85 23.32
N LEU A 157 -10.15 -2.88 22.03
CA LEU A 157 -10.41 -1.82 21.06
C LEU A 157 -11.87 -1.78 20.58
N VAL A 158 -12.60 -2.91 20.70
CA VAL A 158 -14.00 -3.04 20.25
C VAL A 158 -14.83 -3.67 21.38
N LYS A 159 -16.00 -3.08 21.68
CA LYS A 159 -16.95 -3.64 22.65
C LYS A 159 -17.64 -4.88 22.07
N SER A 160 -17.90 -5.88 22.92
CA SER A 160 -18.36 -7.22 22.55
C SER A 160 -19.68 -7.29 21.75
N GLU A 161 -20.43 -6.19 21.65
CA GLU A 161 -21.78 -6.13 21.07
C GLU A 161 -21.82 -5.62 19.62
N ASP A 162 -20.72 -5.07 19.10
CA ASP A 162 -20.71 -4.61 17.72
C ASP A 162 -20.64 -5.81 16.77
N LYS A 163 -21.64 -5.92 15.88
CA LYS A 163 -21.68 -6.88 14.77
C LYS A 163 -20.55 -6.54 13.78
N THR A 164 -19.34 -6.97 14.11
CA THR A 164 -18.15 -6.76 13.29
C THR A 164 -18.27 -7.56 12.00
N GLN A 165 -18.37 -6.85 10.88
CA GLN A 165 -18.05 -7.41 9.56
C GLN A 165 -16.64 -7.99 9.60
N SER A 166 -16.48 -9.19 9.05
CA SER A 166 -15.18 -9.85 8.95
C SER A 166 -14.20 -8.97 8.17
N THR A 167 -13.02 -8.75 8.72
CA THR A 167 -11.96 -7.98 8.06
C THR A 167 -11.16 -8.88 7.13
N VAL A 168 -10.48 -8.31 6.13
CA VAL A 168 -9.60 -9.06 5.23
C VAL A 168 -8.46 -9.77 6.00
N PHE A 169 -8.05 -9.23 7.16
CA PHE A 169 -7.05 -9.86 8.01
C PHE A 169 -7.57 -11.08 8.77
N ASP A 170 -8.89 -11.18 9.03
CA ASP A 170 -9.52 -12.36 9.65
C ASP A 170 -9.46 -13.60 8.72
N LEU A 171 -9.27 -13.40 7.42
CA LEU A 171 -9.16 -14.49 6.43
C LEU A 171 -7.78 -15.17 6.48
N ASN A 172 -6.73 -14.46 6.88
CA ASN A 172 -5.36 -14.99 6.89
C ASN A 172 -5.09 -15.98 8.03
N ASP A 173 -5.79 -15.89 9.17
CA ASP A 173 -5.68 -16.88 10.25
C ASP A 173 -6.10 -18.30 9.80
N LYS A 174 -6.94 -18.40 8.76
CA LYS A 174 -7.31 -19.68 8.15
C LYS A 174 -6.28 -20.15 7.12
N VAL A 175 -5.70 -19.23 6.35
CA VAL A 175 -4.72 -19.55 5.30
C VAL A 175 -3.36 -19.93 5.90
N VAL A 176 -2.91 -19.24 6.95
CA VAL A 176 -1.64 -19.54 7.64
C VAL A 176 -1.66 -20.93 8.28
N LYS A 177 -2.81 -21.40 8.77
CA LYS A 177 -2.96 -22.77 9.27
C LYS A 177 -2.94 -23.83 8.16
N CYS A 178 -3.39 -23.51 6.95
CA CYS A 178 -3.32 -24.42 5.81
C CYS A 178 -1.91 -24.53 5.20
N ALA A 179 -0.99 -23.61 5.51
CA ALA A 179 0.37 -23.60 4.95
C ALA A 179 1.40 -24.36 5.80
N ILE A 180 1.01 -24.98 6.92
CA ILE A 180 1.91 -25.75 7.81
C ILE A 180 1.78 -27.27 7.59
N ASP A 181 0.83 -27.74 6.77
CA ASP A 181 0.66 -29.16 6.42
C ASP A 181 1.11 -29.48 4.97
N VAL A 182 2.34 -29.08 4.60
CA VAL A 182 3.06 -29.63 3.42
C VAL A 182 4.53 -29.89 3.77
#